data_AF-A0A9D6FW98-F1
#
_entry.id   AF-A0A9D6FW98-F1
#
_cell.length_a   1.000
_cell.length_b   1.000
_cell.length_c   1.000
_cell.angle_alpha   90.00
_cell.angle_beta   90.00
_cell.angle_gamma   90.00
#
_symmetry.space_group_name_H-M   'P 1'
#
loop_
_entity.id
_entity.type
_entity.pdbx_description
1 polymer ?
#
loop_
_entity_poly.entity_id
_entity_poly.type
_entity_poly.pdbx_seq_one_letter_code
_entity_poly.pdbx_strand_id
1 'polypeptide(L)' 'AKEGFDPAFGARPLKRLIQKKIEDPLALEILAGKFKDGDAIKVKTGKEGFEFGRGG' A
#
# COMPACT_ATOMS: atom_id res chain seq x y z
N ALA A 1 -13.17 -20.71 -3.65
CA ALA A 1 -14.03 -19.89 -2.78
C ALA A 1 -13.49 -18.47 -2.80
N LYS A 2 -14.37 -17.45 -2.93
CA LYS A 2 -14.00 -16.02 -2.96
C LYS A 2 -13.82 -15.54 -1.52
N GLU A 3 -12.64 -15.73 -0.95
CA GLU A 3 -12.31 -15.25 0.38
C GLU A 3 -11.83 -13.79 0.27
N GLY A 4 -12.55 -12.86 0.91
CA GLY A 4 -12.08 -11.48 1.03
C GLY A 4 -13.14 -10.41 1.18
N PHE A 5 -14.43 -10.74 1.02
CA PHE A 5 -15.49 -9.76 1.24
C PHE A 5 -16.38 -10.24 2.39
N ASP A 6 -15.97 -9.93 3.60
CA ASP A 6 -16.81 -10.08 4.78
C ASP A 6 -17.40 -8.70 5.15
N PRO A 7 -18.67 -8.43 4.76
CA PRO A 7 -19.32 -7.14 4.97
C PRO A 7 -19.54 -6.80 6.45
N ALA A 8 -19.29 -7.72 7.38
CA ALA A 8 -19.44 -7.50 8.82
C ALA A 8 -18.39 -6.53 9.41
N PHE A 9 -17.27 -6.28 8.72
CA PHE A 9 -16.14 -5.51 9.26
C PHE A 9 -16.17 -4.00 8.95
N GLY A 10 -17.01 -3.55 8.01
CA GLY A 10 -17.01 -2.16 7.55
C GLY A 10 -15.65 -1.69 6.98
N ALA A 11 -15.49 -0.39 6.67
CA ALA A 11 -14.26 0.13 6.07
C ALA A 11 -13.08 0.32 7.07
N ARG A 12 -13.30 0.19 8.39
CA ARG A 12 -12.26 0.49 9.40
C ARG A 12 -11.10 -0.52 9.41
N PRO A 13 -11.35 -1.84 9.34
CA PRO A 13 -10.27 -2.83 9.21
C PRO A 13 -9.50 -2.65 7.91
N LEU A 14 -10.18 -2.23 6.84
CA LEU A 14 -9.55 -1.94 5.55
C LEU A 14 -8.57 -0.76 5.65
N LYS A 15 -8.96 0.33 6.33
CA LYS A 15 -8.05 1.48 6.55
C LYS A 15 -6.78 1.07 7.29
N ARG A 16 -6.90 0.28 8.36
CA ARG A 16 -5.74 -0.15 9.14
C ARG A 16 -4.84 -1.11 8.36
N LEU A 17 -5.42 -1.95 7.50
CA LEU A 17 -4.66 -2.82 6.60
C LEU A 17 -3.88 -1.99 5.57
N ILE A 18 -4.53 -1.01 4.94
CA ILE A 18 -3.88 -0.08 3.99
C ILE A 18 -2.74 0.66 4.67
N GLN A 19 -2.95 1.20 5.88
CA GLN A 19 -1.88 1.87 6.63
C GLN A 19 -0.68 0.95 6.84
N LYS A 20 -0.89 -0.23 7.44
CA LYS A 20 0.20 -1.15 7.76
C LYS A 20 0.91 -1.75 6.56
N LYS A 21 0.19 -1.98 5.46
CA LYS A 21 0.72 -2.71 4.30
C LYS A 21 1.16 -1.79 3.17
N ILE A 22 0.71 -0.54 3.14
CA ILE A 22 0.97 0.41 2.06
C ILE A 22 1.60 1.69 2.60
N GLU A 23 0.97 2.38 3.56
CA GLU A 23 1.49 3.67 4.06
C GLU A 23 2.81 3.51 4.83
N ASP A 24 2.90 2.57 5.78
CA ASP A 24 4.11 2.38 6.59
C ASP A 24 5.34 2.03 5.72
N PRO A 25 5.28 1.05 4.78
CA PRO A 25 6.42 0.76 3.91
C PRO A 25 6.75 1.90 2.96
N LEU A 26 5.74 2.60 2.44
CA LEU A 26 5.97 3.73 1.54
C LEU A 26 6.70 4.87 2.25
N ALA A 27 6.36 5.15 3.52
CA ALA A 27 7.04 6.14 4.33
C ALA A 27 8.53 5.83 4.48
N LEU A 28 8.89 4.54 4.69
CA LEU A 28 10.29 4.12 4.76
C LEU A 28 11.04 4.36 3.44
N GLU A 29 10.41 4.07 2.30
CA GLU A 29 11.01 4.29 0.98
C GLU A 29 11.19 5.79 0.66
N ILE A 30 10.28 6.66 1.14
CA ILE A 30 10.43 8.12 1.06
C ILE A 30 11.60 8.59 1.93
N LEU A 31 11.69 8.11 3.18
CA LEU A 31 12.80 8.43 4.08
C LEU A 31 14.15 7.94 3.55
N ALA A 32 14.16 6.82 2.81
CA ALA A 32 15.34 6.32 2.09
C ALA A 32 15.70 7.16 0.85
N GLY A 33 14.89 8.15 0.49
CA GLY A 33 15.11 9.04 -0.66
C GLY A 33 14.73 8.44 -2.01
N LYS A 34 14.06 7.28 -2.02
CA LYS A 34 13.66 6.59 -3.26
C LYS A 34 12.49 7.29 -3.95
N PHE A 35 11.61 7.93 -3.18
CA PHE A 35 10.51 8.75 -3.69
C PHE A 35 10.62 10.17 -3.14
N LYS A 36 10.24 11.15 -3.95
CA LYS A 36 10.26 12.57 -3.57
C LYS A 36 8.87 13.18 -3.66
N ASP A 37 8.71 14.33 -3.02
CA ASP A 37 7.51 15.15 -3.16
C ASP A 37 7.21 15.42 -4.63
N GLY A 38 5.96 15.17 -5.04
CA GLY A 38 5.51 15.30 -6.42
C GLY A 38 5.70 14.05 -7.28
N ASP A 39 6.37 12.99 -6.80
CA ASP A 39 6.42 11.71 -7.51
C ASP A 39 5.01 11.09 -7.56
N ALA A 40 4.55 10.73 -8.77
CA ALA A 40 3.45 9.79 -8.90
C ALA A 40 3.99 8.39 -8.59
N ILE A 41 3.32 7.64 -7.72
CA ILE A 41 3.76 6.31 -7.28
C ILE A 41 2.73 5.28 -7.69
N LYS A 42 3.17 4.28 -8.48
CA LYS A 42 2.38 3.12 -8.85
C LYS A 42 2.66 1.99 -7.86
N VAL A 43 1.58 1.46 -7.30
CA VAL A 43 1.61 0.31 -6.39
C VAL A 43 1.08 -0.92 -7.13
N LYS A 44 1.80 -2.04 -7.03
CA LYS A 44 1.39 -3.33 -7.59
C LYS A 44 1.45 -4.41 -6.52
N THR A 45 0.65 -5.45 -6.68
CA THR A 45 0.76 -6.66 -5.85
C THR A 45 1.95 -7.49 -6.32
N GLY A 46 2.94 -7.68 -5.46
CA GLY A 46 4.09 -8.56 -5.67
C GLY A 46 3.89 -9.91 -5.00
N LYS A 47 4.93 -10.76 -5.01
CA LYS A 47 4.88 -12.12 -4.44
C LYS A 47 4.70 -12.13 -2.91
N GLU A 48 5.22 -11.13 -2.21
CA GLU A 48 5.26 -11.08 -0.74
C GLU A 48 4.55 -9.84 -0.16
N GLY A 49 3.85 -9.07 -1.00
CA GLY A 49 3.16 -7.86 -0.55
C GLY A 49 2.93 -6.86 -1.67
N PHE A 50 3.26 -5.60 -1.41
CA PHE A 50 3.12 -4.51 -2.37
C PHE A 50 4.48 -4.03 -2.86
N GLU A 51 4.58 -3.80 -4.17
CA GLU A 51 5.75 -3.26 -4.84
C GLU A 51 5.47 -1.82 -5.29
N PHE A 52 6.38 -0.91 -4.95
CA PHE A 52 6.27 0.52 -5.26
C PHE A 52 7.23 0.89 -6.39
N GLY A 53 6.71 1.57 -7.41
CA GLY A 53 7.51 2.13 -8.51
C GLY A 53 7.06 3.53 -8.88
N ARG A 54 7.93 4.32 -9.52
CA ARG A 54 7.53 5.63 -10.04
C ARG A 54 6.55 5.45 -11.20
N GLY A 55 5.40 6.11 -11.11
CA GLY A 55 4.53 6.38 -12.23
C GLY A 55 5.16 7.51 -13.03
N GLY A 56 5.71 7.18 -14.19
CA GLY A 56 5.95 8.21 -15.21
C GLY A 56 4.65 8.89 -15.61
#